data_AF-A0A7K3D159-F1
#
_entry.id   AF-A0A7K3D159-F1
#
_cell.length_a   1.000
_cell.length_b   1.000
_cell.length_c   1.000
_cell.angle_alpha   90.00
_cell.angle_beta   90.00
_cell.angle_gamma   90.00
#
_symmetry.space_group_name_H-M   'P 1'
#
loop_
_entity.id
_entity.type
_entity.pdbx_description
1 polymer ?
#
loop_
_entity_poly.entity_id
_entity_poly.type
_entity_poly.pdbx_seq_one_letter_code
_entity_poly.pdbx_strand_id
1 'polypeptide(L)'
;SNPAVLAFLREYKDDLVLCVHNFSRFAQPTELDLRTYDGRHPVELIGGVRFPAIGELPYLLTLAGHGFYWFRLCNDLHPRRPAEPAVRL
;
A
#
# COMPACT_ATOMS: atom_id res chain seq x y z
N SER A 1 -15.83 -5.03 4.25
CA SER A 1 -15.52 -5.08 2.80
C SER A 1 -16.35 -4.02 2.09
N ASN A 2 -15.72 -3.11 1.35
CA ASN A 2 -16.39 -2.10 0.53
C ASN A 2 -16.29 -2.51 -0.95
N PRO A 3 -17.38 -2.88 -1.64
CA PRO A 3 -17.33 -3.37 -3.02
C PRO A 3 -16.89 -2.30 -4.04
N ALA A 4 -16.95 -1.01 -3.68
CA ALA A 4 -16.43 0.06 -4.53
C ALA A 4 -14.89 0.16 -4.49
N VAL A 5 -14.24 -0.49 -3.52
CA VAL A 5 -12.79 -0.43 -3.34
C VAL A 5 -12.19 -1.81 -3.59
N LEU A 6 -11.29 -1.88 -4.56
CA LEU A 6 -10.48 -3.06 -4.83
C LEU A 6 -9.13 -2.90 -4.13
N ALA A 7 -8.78 -3.86 -3.28
CA ALA A 7 -7.45 -3.93 -2.66
C ALA A 7 -6.82 -5.30 -2.93
N PHE A 8 -5.56 -5.31 -3.34
CA PHE A 8 -4.78 -6.52 -3.57
C PHE A 8 -3.29 -6.28 -3.34
N LEU A 9 -2.56 -7.37 -3.15
CA LEU A 9 -1.11 -7.34 -2.97
C LEU A 9 -0.40 -7.85 -4.22
N ARG A 10 0.76 -7.26 -4.49
CA ARG A 10 1.71 -7.68 -5.51
C ARG A 10 3.04 -7.91 -4.82
N GLU A 11 3.62 -9.08 -5.06
CA GLU A 11 4.91 -9.46 -4.50
C GLU A 11 5.89 -9.73 -5.64
N TYR A 12 7.10 -9.21 -5.51
CA TYR A 12 8.21 -9.51 -6.40
C TYR A 12 9.53 -9.40 -5.65
N LYS A 13 10.28 -10.51 -5.56
CA LYS A 13 11.49 -10.60 -4.73
C LYS A 13 11.18 -10.15 -3.30
N ASP A 14 11.82 -9.08 -2.85
CA ASP A 14 11.71 -8.54 -1.50
C ASP A 14 10.67 -7.39 -1.42
N ASP A 15 10.08 -7.00 -2.56
CA ASP A 15 9.11 -5.91 -2.64
C ASP A 15 7.68 -6.43 -2.53
N LEU A 16 6.98 -5.92 -1.53
CA LEU A 16 5.55 -6.16 -1.30
C LEU A 16 4.78 -4.85 -1.48
N VAL A 17 3.91 -4.80 -2.47
CA VAL A 17 3.12 -3.61 -2.84
C VAL A 17 1.64 -3.87 -2.62
N LEU A 18 1.01 -3.07 -1.77
CA LEU A 18 -0.43 -2.99 -1.58
C LEU A 18 -1.01 -1.98 -2.56
N CYS A 19 -1.87 -2.44 -3.46
CA CYS A 19 -2.62 -1.61 -4.40
C CYS A 19 -4.06 -1.45 -3.91
N VAL A 20 -4.53 -0.21 -3.79
CA VAL A 20 -5.90 0.12 -3.37
C VAL A 20 -6.51 1.08 -4.38
N HIS A 21 -7.64 0.71 -4.98
CA HIS A 21 -8.31 1.47 -6.03
C HIS A 21 -9.78 1.69 -5.68
N ASN A 22 -10.21 2.95 -5.66
CA ASN A 22 -11.61 3.32 -5.54
C ASN A 22 -12.25 3.44 -6.92
N PHE A 23 -13.20 2.57 -7.24
CA PHE A 23 -13.97 2.62 -8.49
C PHE A 23 -15.21 3.52 -8.41
N SER A 24 -15.56 4.02 -7.23
CA SER A 24 -16.61 5.03 -7.07
C SER A 24 -16.12 6.42 -7.50
N ARG A 25 -17.03 7.22 -8.04
CA ARG A 25 -16.81 8.66 -8.28
C ARG A 25 -16.84 9.50 -7.00
N PHE A 26 -17.27 8.92 -5.88
CA PHE A 26 -17.35 9.58 -4.59
C PHE A 26 -16.25 9.11 -3.65
N ALA A 27 -15.98 9.89 -2.61
CA ALA A 27 -15.07 9.46 -1.55
C ALA A 27 -15.58 8.19 -0.87
N GLN A 28 -14.68 7.26 -0.55
CA GLN A 28 -15.01 5.97 0.05
C GLN A 28 -14.03 5.65 1.18
N PRO A 29 -14.54 5.24 2.36
CA PRO A 29 -13.72 4.58 3.36
C PRO A 29 -13.59 3.09 3.03
N THR A 30 -12.45 2.49 3.38
CA THR A 30 -12.26 1.04 3.39
C THR A 30 -11.43 0.62 4.59
N GLU A 31 -11.78 -0.51 5.17
CA GLU A 31 -10.99 -1.20 6.19
C GLU A 31 -10.33 -2.41 5.55
N LEU A 32 -9.01 -2.54 5.70
CA LEU A 32 -8.23 -3.64 5.15
C LEU A 32 -7.70 -4.52 6.27
N ASP A 33 -7.92 -5.82 6.16
CA ASP A 33 -7.28 -6.79 7.06
C ASP A 33 -5.83 -7.00 6.61
N LEU A 34 -4.91 -6.33 7.30
CA LEU A 34 -3.48 -6.39 7.01
C LEU A 34 -2.68 -7.02 8.16
N ARG A 35 -3.33 -7.67 9.13
CA ARG A 35 -2.68 -8.17 10.37
C ARG A 35 -1.47 -9.07 10.12
N THR A 36 -1.46 -9.80 9.01
CA THR A 36 -0.30 -10.63 8.59
C THR A 36 0.98 -9.79 8.35
N TYR A 37 0.84 -8.47 8.21
CA TYR A 37 1.90 -7.50 7.97
C TYR A 37 2.10 -6.55 9.17
N ASP A 38 1.70 -6.96 10.37
CA ASP A 38 1.91 -6.22 11.61
C ASP A 38 3.35 -5.69 11.74
N GLY A 39 3.47 -4.45 12.22
CA GLY A 39 4.74 -3.73 12.33
C GLY A 39 5.30 -3.18 11.02
N ARG A 40 4.77 -3.55 9.84
CA ARG A 40 5.18 -2.94 8.57
C ARG A 40 4.56 -1.56 8.39
N HIS A 41 5.29 -0.70 7.69
CA HIS A 41 4.87 0.64 7.32
C HIS A 41 4.49 0.72 5.84
N PRO A 42 3.25 1.11 5.50
CA PRO A 42 2.90 1.47 4.14
C PRO A 42 3.62 2.77 3.77
N VAL A 43 4.39 2.74 2.69
CA VAL A 43 5.06 3.94 2.13
C VAL A 43 4.50 4.16 0.74
N GLU A 44 3.87 5.32 0.53
CA GLU A 44 3.25 5.68 -0.74
C GLU A 44 4.34 5.83 -1.82
N LEU A 45 4.15 5.20 -2.98
CA LEU A 45 5.21 5.02 -3.97
C LEU A 45 5.52 6.28 -4.81
N ILE A 46 4.60 7.24 -4.91
CA ILE A 46 4.78 8.44 -5.74
C ILE A 46 5.53 9.53 -4.96
N GLY A 47 5.04 9.87 -3.77
CA GLY A 47 5.56 10.93 -2.90
C GLY A 47 6.46 10.43 -1.77
N GLY A 48 6.57 9.11 -1.55
CA GLY A 48 7.42 8.54 -0.50
C GLY A 48 6.89 8.76 0.92
N VAL A 49 5.63 9.14 1.08
CA VAL A 49 5.03 9.44 2.38
C VAL A 49 4.83 8.15 3.17
N ARG A 50 5.36 8.12 4.40
CA ARG A 50 5.20 7.00 5.33
C ARG A 50 3.88 7.13 6.09
N PHE A 51 3.07 6.10 6.03
CA PHE A 51 1.83 5.99 6.78
C PHE A 51 2.07 5.28 8.13
N PRO A 52 1.11 5.36 9.07
CA PRO A 52 1.16 4.62 10.34
C PRO A 52 1.50 3.14 10.17
N ALA A 53 2.12 2.54 11.19
CA ALA A 53 2.38 1.10 11.19
C ALA A 53 1.08 0.33 11.08
N ILE A 54 1.12 -0.79 10.37
CA ILE A 54 0.06 -1.79 10.44
C ILE A 54 0.09 -2.40 11.84
N GLY A 55 -1.10 -2.51 12.44
CA GLY A 55 -1.32 -3.10 13.75
C GLY A 55 -2.26 -4.30 13.70
N GLU A 56 -2.77 -4.66 14.87
CA GLU A 56 -3.78 -5.72 15.04
C GLU A 56 -5.20 -5.33 14.59
N LEU A 57 -5.46 -4.03 14.43
CA LEU A 57 -6.77 -3.51 14.02
C LEU A 57 -6.86 -3.41 12.49
N PRO A 58 -8.08 -3.48 11.91
CA PRO A 58 -8.27 -3.21 10.49
C PRO A 58 -7.69 -1.85 10.09
N TYR A 59 -6.93 -1.85 9.01
CA TYR A 59 -6.24 -0.66 8.54
C TYR A 59 -7.19 0.22 7.74
N LEU A 60 -7.62 1.34 8.32
CA LEU A 60 -8.57 2.26 7.71
C LEU A 60 -7.88 3.18 6.70
N LEU A 61 -8.45 3.26 5.50
CA LEU A 61 -8.07 4.21 4.45
C LEU A 61 -9.29 4.96 3.94
N THR A 62 -9.09 6.22 3.58
CA THR A 62 -10.09 7.04 2.88
C THR A 62 -9.53 7.45 1.53
N LEU A 63 -10.27 7.15 0.46
CA LEU A 63 -9.88 7.49 -0.89
C LEU A 63 -10.85 8.50 -1.48
N ALA A 64 -10.34 9.51 -2.20
CA ALA A 64 -11.16 10.36 -3.04
C ALA A 64 -11.82 9.54 -4.18
N GLY A 65 -12.82 10.13 -4.84
CA GLY A 65 -13.44 9.51 -6.03
C GLY A 65 -12.41 9.19 -7.10
N HIS A 66 -12.43 7.97 -7.63
CA HIS A 66 -11.44 7.44 -8.57
C HIS A 66 -9.98 7.49 -8.09
N GLY A 67 -9.77 7.73 -6.79
CA GLY A 67 -8.46 7.76 -6.17
C GLY A 67 -7.87 6.36 -6.04
N PHE A 68 -6.54 6.31 -5.97
CA PHE A 68 -5.80 5.08 -5.72
C PHE A 68 -4.59 5.35 -4.83
N TYR A 69 -4.11 4.30 -4.18
CA TYR A 69 -2.82 4.28 -3.49
C TYR A 69 -2.03 3.05 -3.92
N TRP A 70 -0.74 3.24 -4.12
CA TRP A 70 0.22 2.15 -4.15
C TRP A 70 1.19 2.31 -2.98
N PHE A 71 1.12 1.38 -2.04
CA PHE A 71 1.99 1.38 -0.87
C PHE A 71 2.99 0.25 -0.97
N ARG A 72 4.27 0.55 -0.78
CA ARG A 72 5.23 -0.48 -0.43
C ARG A 72 5.15 -0.76 1.06
N LEU A 73 4.98 -2.02 1.44
CA LEU A 73 4.94 -2.45 2.84
C LEU A 73 6.37 -2.70 3.34
N CYS A 74 6.98 -1.66 3.89
CA CYS A 74 8.34 -1.68 4.38
C CYS A 74 8.39 -2.27 5.80
N ASN A 75 9.35 -3.15 6.07
CA ASN A 75 9.77 -3.43 7.43
C ASN A 75 11.11 -2.70 7.65
N ASP A 76 11.32 -2.10 8.82
CA ASP A 76 12.58 -1.41 9.15
C ASP A 76 13.79 -2.36 9.05
N LEU A 77 13.57 -3.68 9.11
CA LEU A 77 14.58 -4.73 8.91
C LEU A 77 14.97 -4.98 7.44
N HIS A 78 14.16 -4.56 6.47
CA HIS A 78 14.40 -4.75 5.03
C HIS A 78 14.37 -3.38 4.31
N PRO A 79 15.41 -2.55 4.50
CA PRO A 79 15.52 -1.29 3.77
C PRO A 79 15.58 -1.53 2.26
N ARG A 80 15.09 -0.54 1.48
CA ARG A 80 15.05 -0.61 0.02
C ARG A 80 16.43 -0.98 -0.51
N ARG A 81 16.58 -2.15 -1.15
CA ARG A 81 17.76 -2.43 -1.96
C ARG A 81 17.84 -1.36 -3.05
N PRO A 82 18.97 -0.67 -3.26
CA PRO A 82 19.08 0.31 -4.32
C PRO A 82 18.63 -0.33 -5.64
N ALA A 83 17.80 0.38 -6.40
CA ALA A 83 17.39 -0.09 -7.71
C ALA A 83 18.66 -0.35 -8.53
N GLU A 84 18.79 -1.56 -9.08
CA GLU A 84 19.82 -1.80 -10.09
C GLU A 84 19.67 -0.73 -11.17
N PRO A 85 20.76 -0.08 -11.61
CA PRO A 85 20.67 0.95 -12.61
C PRO A 85 19.96 0.37 -13.82
N ALA A 86 18.87 1.00 -14.25
CA ALA A 86 18.20 0.65 -15.48
C ALA A 86 19.27 0.59 -16.57
N VAL A 87 19.44 -0.58 -17.19
CA VAL A 87 20.34 -0.77 -18.33
C VAL A 87 20.02 0.34 -19.31
N ARG A 88 20.95 1.29 -19.46
CA ARG A 88 20.86 2.31 -20.50
C ARG A 88 21.03 1.55 -21.82
N LEU A 89 19.96 1.52 -22.61
CA LEU A 89 20.02 1.16 -24.02
C LEU A 89 20.92 2.16 -24.77
#